data_AF-A0A925D829-F1
#
_entry.id   AF-A0A925D829-F1
#
_cell.length_a   1.000
_cell.length_b   1.000
_cell.length_c   1.000
_cell.angle_alpha   90.00
_cell.angle_beta   90.00
_cell.angle_gamma   90.00
#
_symmetry.space_group_name_H-M   'P 1'
#
loop_
_entity.id
_entity.type
_entity.pdbx_description
1 polymer ?
#
loop_
_entity_poly.entity_id
_entity_poly.type
_entity_poly.pdbx_seq_one_letter_code
_entity_poly.pdbx_strand_id
1 'polypeptide(L)'
;LLILDLAIPRDFEPAIGDFTGVYLCTIDDLSQVCQRNRREREREWPRAERIIAEETARFMADLHHRATAPTIKRLKARADEVKAEEIERLLNKLSTTVDAKTQAEIRQAFDRLVNKLLHPPLESLRDEATKGAPHGLLEALKRLFQLKD
;
A
#
# COMPACT_ATOMS: atom_id res chain seq x y z
N LEU A 1 -32.80 44.77 0.30
CA LEU A 1 -32.19 43.79 -0.61
C LEU A 1 -30.71 43.65 -0.24
N LEU A 2 -30.27 42.44 0.12
CA LEU A 2 -28.84 42.14 0.32
C LEU A 2 -28.33 41.42 -0.93
N ILE A 3 -27.24 41.93 -1.51
CA ILE A 3 -26.54 41.32 -2.64
C ILE A 3 -25.18 40.85 -2.13
N LEU A 4 -24.89 39.57 -2.30
CA LEU A 4 -23.59 38.96 -1.98
C LEU A 4 -22.84 38.73 -3.29
N ASP A 5 -21.83 39.55 -3.56
CA ASP A 5 -20.98 39.43 -4.74
C ASP A 5 -19.69 38.69 -4.36
N LEU A 6 -19.64 37.39 -4.72
CA LEU A 6 -18.52 36.48 -4.43
C LEU A 6 -17.63 36.21 -5.65
N ALA A 7 -17.90 36.87 -6.78
CA ALA A 7 -17.22 36.59 -8.04
C ALA A 7 -15.87 37.32 -8.17
N ILE A 8 -14.96 36.73 -8.94
CA ILE A 8 -13.69 37.35 -9.35
C ILE A 8 -13.52 37.13 -10.86
N PRO A 9 -13.63 38.17 -11.71
CA PRO A 9 -13.96 39.57 -11.40
C PRO A 9 -15.42 39.76 -10.92
N ARG A 10 -15.73 40.91 -10.31
CA ARG A 10 -17.04 41.23 -9.70
C ARG A 10 -18.19 41.12 -10.71
N ASP A 11 -19.34 40.62 -10.25
CA ASP A 11 -20.55 40.50 -11.08
C ASP A 11 -21.36 41.81 -11.10
N PHE A 12 -21.25 42.62 -10.05
CA PHE A 12 -22.04 43.83 -9.87
C PHE A 12 -21.18 45.09 -9.89
N GLU A 13 -21.71 46.14 -10.51
CA GLU A 13 -21.11 47.47 -10.41
C GLU A 13 -21.20 48.00 -8.97
N PRO A 14 -20.12 48.59 -8.41
CA PRO A 14 -20.11 49.08 -7.03
C PRO A 14 -21.24 50.07 -6.71
N ALA A 15 -21.62 50.89 -7.70
CA ALA A 15 -22.65 51.93 -7.57
C ALA A 15 -24.05 51.37 -7.24
N ILE A 16 -24.28 50.06 -7.44
CA ILE A 16 -25.54 49.41 -7.06
C ILE A 16 -25.75 49.45 -5.53
N GLY A 17 -24.67 49.56 -4.74
CA GLY A 17 -24.74 49.74 -3.29
C GLY A 17 -25.30 51.08 -2.82
N ASP A 18 -25.37 52.10 -3.70
CA ASP A 18 -25.81 53.45 -3.32
C ASP A 18 -27.34 53.60 -3.34
N PHE A 19 -28.07 52.62 -3.88
CA PHE A 19 -29.53 52.65 -3.92
C PHE A 19 -30.14 52.42 -2.54
N THR A 20 -31.17 53.19 -2.20
CA THR A 20 -31.88 53.07 -0.92
C THR A 20 -32.44 51.65 -0.73
N GLY A 21 -32.05 51.01 0.38
CA GLY A 21 -32.50 49.66 0.70
C GLY A 21 -31.70 48.55 0.03
N VAL A 22 -30.61 48.85 -0.68
CA VAL A 22 -29.65 47.87 -1.20
C VAL A 22 -28.41 47.83 -0.32
N TYR A 23 -27.96 46.62 0.02
CA TYR A 23 -26.70 46.37 0.71
C TYR A 23 -25.87 45.45 -0.18
N LEU A 24 -24.77 45.95 -0.73
CA LEU A 24 -23.81 45.15 -1.50
C LEU A 24 -22.69 44.70 -0.57
N CYS A 25 -22.51 43.38 -0.43
CA CYS A 25 -21.43 42.77 0.33
C CYS A 25 -20.51 42.02 -0.63
N THR A 26 -19.25 42.43 -0.67
CA THR A 26 -18.24 41.86 -1.57
C THR A 26 -17.36 40.83 -0.86
N ILE A 27 -16.56 40.09 -1.63
CA ILE A 27 -15.55 39.19 -1.08
C ILE A 27 -14.55 39.91 -0.14
N ASP A 28 -14.26 41.19 -0.40
CA ASP A 28 -13.38 42.02 0.43
C ASP A 28 -14.03 42.35 1.78
N ASP A 29 -15.35 42.60 1.80
CA ASP A 29 -16.10 42.84 3.05
C ASP A 29 -16.18 41.59 3.93
N LEU A 30 -16.24 40.42 3.30
CA LEU A 30 -16.22 39.12 3.98
C LEU A 30 -14.84 38.75 4.54
N SER A 31 -13.76 39.42 4.09
CA SER A 31 -12.39 39.11 4.49
C SER A 31 -12.17 39.17 6.01
N GLN A 32 -12.86 40.08 6.73
CA GLN A 32 -12.74 40.20 8.19
C GLN A 32 -13.36 39.01 8.93
N VAL A 33 -14.51 38.52 8.48
CA VAL A 33 -15.13 37.30 9.02
C VAL A 33 -14.30 36.06 8.66
N CYS A 34 -13.73 36.05 7.44
CA CYS A 34 -12.81 35.01 7.00
C CYS A 34 -11.52 34.94 7.84
N GLN A 35 -11.01 36.06 8.38
CA GLN A 35 -9.82 36.04 9.25
C GLN A 35 -10.06 35.29 10.55
N ARG A 36 -11.24 35.43 11.18
CA ARG A 36 -11.61 34.66 12.38
C ARG A 36 -11.65 33.16 12.08
N ASN A 37 -12.33 32.79 11.00
CA ASN A 37 -12.42 31.40 10.56
C ASN A 37 -11.03 30.83 10.15
N ARG A 38 -10.14 31.67 9.64
CA ARG A 38 -8.76 31.28 9.30
C ARG A 38 -7.96 30.93 10.54
N ARG A 39 -8.03 31.75 11.60
CA ARG A 39 -7.37 31.47 12.89
C ARG A 39 -7.90 30.20 13.55
N GLU A 40 -9.19 29.92 13.42
CA GLU A 40 -9.77 28.66 13.88
C GLU A 40 -9.24 27.47 13.08
N ARG A 41 -9.12 27.58 11.75
CA ARG A 41 -8.50 26.54 10.91
C ARG A 41 -7.01 26.34 11.19
N GLU A 42 -6.27 27.42 11.50
CA GLU A 42 -4.85 27.34 11.88
C GLU A 42 -4.65 26.48 13.15
N ARG A 43 -5.62 26.48 14.07
CA ARG A 43 -5.57 25.63 15.27
C ARG A 43 -5.78 24.15 14.96
N GLU A 44 -6.58 23.84 13.95
CA GLU A 44 -6.81 22.46 13.49
C GLU A 44 -5.72 21.96 12.53
N TRP A 45 -4.88 22.85 12.00
CA TRP A 45 -3.83 22.52 11.04
C TRP A 45 -2.88 21.41 11.53
N PRO A 46 -2.33 21.44 12.77
CA PRO A 46 -1.46 20.37 13.26
C PRO A 46 -2.17 19.01 13.32
N ARG A 47 -3.48 19.01 13.58
CA ARG A 47 -4.28 17.78 13.59
C ARG A 47 -4.44 17.22 12.18
N ALA A 48 -4.69 18.08 11.19
CA ALA A 48 -4.74 17.68 9.79
C ALA A 48 -3.40 17.11 9.30
N GLU A 49 -2.27 17.76 9.64
CA GLU A 49 -0.93 17.26 9.32
C GLU A 49 -0.68 15.88 9.93
N ARG A 50 -1.10 15.66 11.18
CA ARG A 50 -0.97 14.35 11.83
C ARG A 50 -1.76 13.26 11.09
N ILE A 51 -2.99 13.56 10.67
CA ILE A 51 -3.81 12.62 9.88
C ILE A 51 -3.11 12.29 8.55
N ILE A 52 -2.59 13.31 7.85
CA ILE A 52 -1.87 13.12 6.59
C ILE A 52 -0.63 12.23 6.82
N ALA A 53 0.15 12.47 7.87
CA ALA A 53 1.33 11.68 8.19
C ALA A 53 0.97 10.21 8.50
N GLU A 54 -0.05 9.98 9.32
CA GLU A 54 -0.53 8.64 9.68
C GLU A 54 -1.03 7.86 8.44
N GLU A 55 -1.84 8.49 7.59
CA GLU A 55 -2.38 7.84 6.38
C GLU A 55 -1.30 7.65 5.31
N THR A 56 -0.34 8.57 5.19
CA THR A 56 0.81 8.40 4.28
C THR A 56 1.67 7.22 4.71
N ALA A 57 1.95 7.08 6.01
CA ALA A 57 2.70 5.94 6.53
C ALA A 57 1.98 4.61 6.26
N ARG A 58 0.66 4.57 6.48
CA ARG A 58 -0.17 3.39 6.18
C ARG A 58 -0.15 3.04 4.69
N PHE A 59 -0.35 4.03 3.82
CA PHE A 59 -0.32 3.85 2.37
C PHE A 59 1.03 3.31 1.89
N MET A 60 2.14 3.84 2.41
CA MET A 60 3.48 3.37 2.03
C MET A 60 3.72 1.92 2.47
N ALA A 61 3.29 1.54 3.68
CA ALA A 61 3.36 0.15 4.14
C ALA A 61 2.55 -0.79 3.22
N ASP A 62 1.34 -0.41 2.84
CA ASP A 62 0.50 -1.18 1.91
C ASP A 62 1.14 -1.32 0.52
N LEU A 63 1.74 -0.24 0.01
CA LEU A 63 2.45 -0.22 -1.26
C LEU A 63 3.65 -1.17 -1.25
N HIS A 64 4.44 -1.14 -0.18
CA HIS A 64 5.58 -2.02 0.02
C HIS A 64 5.16 -3.48 0.13
N HIS A 65 4.09 -3.77 0.88
CA HIS A 65 3.54 -5.11 0.96
C HIS A 65 3.17 -5.66 -0.43
N ARG A 66 2.46 -4.87 -1.24
CA ARG A 66 2.10 -5.24 -2.62
C ARG A 66 3.32 -5.51 -3.51
N ALA A 67 4.40 -4.77 -3.34
CA ALA A 67 5.64 -4.96 -4.11
C ALA A 67 6.34 -6.30 -3.81
N THR A 68 6.14 -6.90 -2.64
CA THR A 68 6.75 -8.19 -2.28
C THR A 68 6.03 -9.40 -2.89
N ALA A 69 4.73 -9.29 -3.19
CA ALA A 69 3.90 -10.42 -3.60
C ALA A 69 4.39 -11.14 -4.88
N PRO A 70 4.87 -10.44 -5.95
CA PRO A 70 5.42 -11.10 -7.13
C PRO A 70 6.66 -11.95 -6.81
N THR A 71 7.58 -11.45 -5.99
CA THR A 71 8.78 -12.18 -5.59
C THR A 71 8.45 -13.41 -4.75
N ILE A 72 7.52 -13.28 -3.80
CA ILE A 72 7.03 -14.43 -2.99
C ILE A 72 6.44 -15.50 -3.89
N LYS A 73 5.62 -15.10 -4.88
CA LYS A 73 5.02 -16.03 -5.84
C LYS A 73 6.08 -16.78 -6.65
N ARG A 74 7.10 -16.07 -7.14
CA ARG A 74 8.22 -16.68 -7.88
C ARG A 74 9.05 -17.62 -7.03
N LEU A 75 9.32 -17.25 -5.77
CA LEU A 75 10.07 -18.09 -4.84
C LEU A 75 9.35 -19.43 -4.59
N LYS A 76 8.03 -19.37 -4.34
CA LYS A 76 7.21 -20.58 -4.16
C LYS A 76 7.19 -21.44 -5.42
N ALA A 77 6.98 -20.83 -6.58
CA ALA A 77 7.00 -21.54 -7.86
C ALA A 77 8.35 -22.26 -8.09
N ARG A 78 9.47 -21.57 -7.84
CA ARG A 78 10.80 -22.16 -7.99
C ARG A 78 11.03 -23.32 -7.01
N ALA A 79 10.57 -23.18 -5.77
CA ALA A 79 10.67 -24.26 -4.79
C ALA A 79 9.80 -25.47 -5.17
N ASP A 80 8.62 -25.24 -5.72
CA ASP A 80 7.73 -26.29 -6.21
C ASP A 80 8.29 -27.01 -7.44
N GLU A 81 8.95 -26.30 -8.36
CA GLU A 81 9.68 -26.91 -9.49
C GLU A 81 10.76 -27.86 -8.99
N VAL A 82 11.67 -27.38 -8.12
CA VAL A 82 12.76 -28.20 -7.56
C VAL A 82 12.20 -29.40 -6.80
N LYS A 83 11.14 -29.20 -6.01
CA LYS A 83 10.45 -30.28 -5.31
C LYS A 83 9.91 -31.33 -6.27
N ALA A 84 9.26 -30.91 -7.36
CA ALA A 84 8.68 -31.83 -8.34
C ALA A 84 9.78 -32.65 -9.05
N GLU A 85 10.86 -32.00 -9.48
CA GLU A 85 12.02 -32.65 -10.10
C GLU A 85 12.64 -33.72 -9.18
N GLU A 86 12.81 -33.39 -7.89
CA GLU A 86 13.39 -34.30 -6.90
C GLU A 86 12.48 -35.50 -6.59
N ILE A 87 11.17 -35.27 -6.47
CA ILE A 87 10.19 -36.34 -6.29
C ILE A 87 10.18 -37.26 -7.51
N GLU A 88 10.15 -36.70 -8.72
CA GLU A 88 10.14 -37.50 -9.95
C GLU A 88 11.42 -38.33 -10.07
N ARG A 89 12.59 -37.74 -9.81
CA ARG A 89 13.88 -38.45 -9.79
C ARG A 89 13.86 -39.60 -8.78
N LEU A 90 13.31 -39.37 -7.58
CA LEU A 90 13.20 -40.39 -6.54
C LEU A 90 12.27 -41.52 -6.98
N LEU A 91 11.08 -41.20 -7.48
CA LEU A 91 10.10 -42.20 -7.93
C LEU A 91 10.62 -43.04 -9.10
N ASN A 92 11.30 -42.42 -10.07
CA ASN A 92 11.92 -43.12 -11.19
C ASN A 92 13.01 -44.11 -10.73
N LYS A 93 13.75 -43.76 -9.67
CA LYS A 93 14.76 -44.65 -9.06
C LYS A 93 14.15 -45.81 -8.27
N LEU A 94 12.94 -45.63 -7.74
CA LEU A 94 12.21 -46.61 -6.92
C LEU A 94 11.21 -47.47 -7.71
N SER A 95 11.23 -47.36 -9.05
CA SER A 95 10.21 -47.72 -10.04
C SER A 95 9.61 -49.15 -10.02
N THR A 96 9.94 -50.00 -9.06
CA THR A 96 9.38 -51.35 -8.89
C THR A 96 8.76 -51.67 -7.53
N THR A 97 8.73 -50.74 -6.55
CA THR A 97 8.40 -51.14 -5.16
C THR A 97 7.45 -50.21 -4.38
N VAL A 98 7.04 -49.07 -4.92
CA VAL A 98 6.34 -48.05 -4.12
C VAL A 98 4.88 -47.94 -4.50
N ASP A 99 4.01 -48.35 -3.58
CA ASP A 99 2.57 -48.25 -3.71
C ASP A 99 2.06 -46.80 -3.63
N ALA A 100 0.83 -46.56 -4.10
CA ALA A 100 0.25 -45.22 -4.19
C ALA A 100 0.20 -44.49 -2.83
N LYS A 101 -0.01 -45.20 -1.71
CA LYS A 101 -0.02 -44.58 -0.39
C LYS A 101 1.36 -44.04 -0.02
N THR A 102 2.41 -44.83 -0.24
CA THR A 102 3.77 -44.39 0.04
C THR A 102 4.18 -43.21 -0.86
N GLN A 103 3.76 -43.19 -2.14
CA GLN A 103 3.99 -42.03 -3.00
C GLN A 103 3.32 -40.76 -2.48
N ALA A 104 2.10 -40.86 -1.96
CA ALA A 104 1.39 -39.72 -1.36
C ALA A 104 2.11 -39.21 -0.10
N GLU A 105 2.59 -40.12 0.77
CA GLU A 105 3.36 -39.76 1.96
C GLU A 105 4.69 -39.07 1.61
N ILE A 106 5.39 -39.53 0.57
CA ILE A 106 6.60 -38.87 0.06
C ILE A 106 6.27 -37.44 -0.38
N ARG A 107 5.25 -37.26 -1.21
CA ARG A 107 4.82 -35.93 -1.67
C ARG A 107 4.49 -35.01 -0.49
N GLN A 108 3.74 -35.50 0.49
CA GLN A 108 3.39 -34.74 1.68
C GLN A 108 4.61 -34.41 2.56
N ALA A 109 5.57 -35.32 2.67
CA ALA A 109 6.82 -35.06 3.39
C ALA A 109 7.63 -33.93 2.75
N PHE A 110 7.74 -33.93 1.42
CA PHE A 110 8.38 -32.86 0.66
C PHE A 110 7.62 -31.53 0.76
N ASP A 111 6.29 -31.54 0.70
CA ASP A 111 5.48 -30.34 0.94
C ASP A 111 5.72 -29.76 2.33
N ARG A 112 5.73 -30.61 3.37
CA ARG A 112 6.05 -30.18 4.74
C ARG A 112 7.46 -29.60 4.84
N LEU A 113 8.44 -30.20 4.16
CA LEU A 113 9.81 -29.72 4.15
C LEU A 113 9.92 -28.34 3.49
N VAL A 114 9.38 -28.19 2.27
CA VAL A 114 9.40 -26.91 1.54
C VAL A 114 8.69 -25.82 2.33
N ASN A 115 7.51 -26.11 2.89
CA ASN A 115 6.78 -25.14 3.70
C ASN A 115 7.58 -24.71 4.95
N LYS A 116 8.25 -25.65 5.63
CA LYS A 116 9.10 -25.33 6.79
C LYS A 116 10.32 -24.48 6.41
N LEU A 117 10.94 -24.73 5.25
CA LEU A 117 12.08 -23.95 4.78
C LEU A 117 11.68 -22.55 4.32
N LEU A 118 10.52 -22.40 3.68
CA LEU A 118 10.05 -21.12 3.17
C LEU A 118 9.38 -20.24 4.24
N HIS A 119 8.92 -20.81 5.36
CA HIS A 119 8.22 -20.02 6.38
C HIS A 119 9.10 -18.89 6.99
N PRO A 120 10.30 -19.15 7.52
CA PRO A 120 11.14 -18.10 8.11
C PRO A 120 11.51 -16.93 7.16
N PRO A 121 11.97 -17.16 5.90
CA PRO A 121 12.30 -16.06 5.01
C PRO A 121 11.07 -15.27 4.55
N LEU A 122 9.91 -15.92 4.39
CA LEU A 122 8.66 -15.25 4.04
C LEU A 122 8.13 -14.40 5.20
N GLU A 123 8.25 -14.86 6.45
CA GLU A 123 7.93 -14.04 7.62
C GLU A 123 8.86 -12.83 7.75
N SER A 124 10.16 -13.04 7.59
CA SER A 124 11.15 -11.96 7.64
C SER A 124 10.85 -10.87 6.60
N LEU A 125 10.46 -11.27 5.39
CA LEU A 125 10.07 -10.35 4.32
C LEU A 125 8.79 -9.57 4.64
N ARG A 126 7.79 -10.23 5.25
CA ARG A 126 6.54 -9.60 5.69
C ARG A 126 6.80 -8.59 6.82
N ASP A 127 7.66 -8.94 7.76
CA ASP A 127 8.02 -8.09 8.90
C ASP A 127 8.85 -6.87 8.46
N GLU A 128 9.69 -7.00 7.44
CA GLU A 128 10.41 -5.84 6.87
C GLU A 128 9.47 -4.91 6.11
N ALA A 129 8.52 -5.47 5.35
CA ALA A 129 7.52 -4.68 4.62
C ALA A 129 6.61 -3.84 5.54
N THR A 130 6.41 -4.25 6.79
CA THR A 130 5.66 -3.47 7.79
C THR A 130 6.51 -2.37 8.43
N LYS A 131 7.84 -2.49 8.43
CA LYS A 131 8.79 -1.50 8.99
C LYS A 131 9.26 -0.47 7.97
N GLY A 132 9.01 -0.68 6.69
CA GLY A 132 9.40 0.21 5.62
C GLY A 132 9.58 -0.52 4.28
N ALA A 133 10.33 0.09 3.37
CA ALA A 133 10.56 -0.48 2.05
C ALA A 133 11.51 -1.69 2.14
N PRO A 134 11.07 -2.93 1.83
CA PRO A 134 11.86 -4.14 2.06
C PRO A 134 12.94 -4.37 0.98
N HIS A 135 13.55 -3.30 0.46
CA HIS A 135 14.45 -3.37 -0.69
C HIS A 135 15.65 -4.28 -0.43
N GLY A 136 16.22 -4.26 0.78
CA GLY A 136 17.40 -5.05 1.12
C GLY A 136 17.15 -6.55 1.05
N LEU A 137 16.19 -7.04 1.84
CA LEU A 137 15.88 -8.46 1.90
C LEU A 137 15.18 -8.97 0.63
N LEU A 138 14.32 -8.16 0.00
CA LEU A 138 13.68 -8.53 -1.26
C LEU A 138 14.72 -8.76 -2.37
N GLU A 139 15.69 -7.85 -2.50
CA GLU A 139 16.77 -7.99 -3.48
C GLU A 139 17.73 -9.13 -3.12
N ALA A 140 18.02 -9.33 -1.84
CA ALA A 140 18.79 -10.49 -1.38
C ALA A 140 18.11 -11.81 -1.75
N LEU A 141 16.79 -11.94 -1.52
CA LEU A 141 16.02 -13.13 -1.90
C LEU A 141 16.01 -13.34 -3.42
N LYS A 142 15.81 -12.27 -4.21
CA LYS A 142 15.91 -12.37 -5.68
C LYS A 142 17.27 -12.91 -6.12
N ARG A 143 18.37 -12.43 -5.53
CA ARG A 143 19.73 -12.86 -5.87
C ARG A 143 20.03 -14.29 -5.41
N LEU A 144 19.74 -14.60 -4.16
CA LEU A 144 20.03 -15.92 -3.56
C LEU A 144 19.26 -17.05 -4.24
N PHE A 145 18.02 -16.79 -4.64
CA PHE A 145 17.15 -17.77 -5.30
C PHE A 145 17.07 -17.59 -6.82
N GLN A 146 17.85 -16.68 -7.40
CA GLN A 146 17.90 -16.38 -8.84
C GLN A 146 16.50 -16.16 -9.44
N LEU A 147 15.66 -15.40 -8.73
CA LEU A 147 14.29 -15.12 -9.15
C LEU A 147 14.33 -14.06 -10.26
N LYS A 148 13.94 -14.44 -11.47
CA LYS A 148 13.83 -13.51 -12.62
C LYS A 148 12.78 -12.43 -12.35
N ASP A 149 12.94 -11.24 -12.93
CA ASP A 149 12.00 -10.13 -12.79
C ASP A 149 10.62 -10.43 -13.39
#